data_AF-A0A9D9NMD4-F1
#
_entry.id   AF-A0A9D9NMD4-F1
#
_cell.length_a   1.000
_cell.length_b   1.000
_cell.length_c   1.000
_cell.angle_alpha   90.00
_cell.angle_beta   90.00
_cell.angle_gamma   90.00
#
_symmetry.space_group_name_H-M   'P 1'
#
loop_
_entity.id
_entity.type
_entity.pdbx_description
1 polymer ?
#
loop_
_entity_poly.entity_id
_entity_poly.type
_entity_poly.pdbx_seq_one_letter_code
_entity_poly.pdbx_strand_id
1 'polypeptide(L)'
;MRPAAIDAEIAEARKSLESGAELFIGGHGGAAKADAVQFKIDYLKKMKEVLGDSRTAQDFVDGMKKAYPELPGADGLGELAKVLYK
;
A
#
# COMPACT_ATOMS: atom_id res chain seq x y z
N MET A 1 6.68 -8.62 6.65
CA MET A 1 6.63 -8.60 5.15
C MET A 1 8.01 -8.22 4.64
N ARG A 2 8.58 -8.92 3.65
CA ARG A 2 9.92 -8.56 3.12
C ARG A 2 9.78 -7.47 2.06
N PRO A 3 10.75 -6.54 1.91
CA PRO A 3 10.72 -5.49 0.87
C PRO A 3 10.41 -6.02 -0.53
N ALA A 4 10.90 -7.22 -0.86
CA ALA A 4 10.64 -7.91 -2.11
C ALA A 4 9.15 -8.24 -2.37
N ALA A 5 8.34 -8.43 -1.32
CA ALA A 5 6.90 -8.67 -1.47
C ALA A 5 6.15 -7.38 -1.86
N ILE A 6 6.61 -6.23 -1.37
CA ILE A 6 6.05 -4.92 -1.76
C ILE A 6 6.41 -4.63 -3.22
N ASP A 7 7.64 -4.93 -3.63
CA ASP A 7 8.07 -4.77 -5.02
C ASP A 7 7.27 -5.66 -6.00
N ALA A 8 7.01 -6.92 -5.62
CA ALA A 8 6.17 -7.81 -6.41
C ALA A 8 4.74 -7.27 -6.56
N GLU A 9 4.15 -6.75 -5.49
CA GLU A 9 2.79 -6.22 -5.54
C GLU A 9 2.69 -4.92 -6.36
N ILE A 10 3.73 -4.07 -6.34
CA ILE A 10 3.84 -2.89 -7.21
C ILE A 10 3.96 -3.31 -8.68
N ALA A 11 4.79 -4.31 -8.99
CA ALA A 11 4.99 -4.77 -10.36
C ALA A 11 3.70 -5.33 -10.96
N GLU A 12 2.94 -6.13 -10.19
CA GLU A 12 1.65 -6.67 -10.63
C GLU A 12 0.60 -5.56 -10.80
N ALA A 13 0.55 -4.58 -9.89
CA ALA A 13 -0.36 -3.44 -10.04
C ALA A 13 -0.03 -2.58 -11.27
N ARG A 14 1.26 -2.39 -11.59
CA ARG A 14 1.69 -1.69 -12.81
C ARG A 14 1.30 -2.43 -14.09
N LYS A 15 1.55 -3.74 -14.14
CA LYS A 15 1.09 -4.58 -15.27
C LYS A 15 -0.43 -4.49 -15.46
N SER A 16 -1.18 -4.44 -14.36
CA SER A 16 -2.63 -4.22 -14.41
C SER A 16 -2.96 -2.90 -15.11
N LEU A 17 -2.36 -1.78 -14.72
CA LEU A 17 -2.59 -0.49 -15.41
C LEU A 17 -2.19 -0.54 -16.89
N GLU A 18 -1.06 -1.15 -17.22
CA GLU A 18 -0.56 -1.25 -18.60
C GLU A 18 -1.44 -2.15 -19.49
N SER A 19 -2.27 -3.01 -18.90
CA SER A 19 -3.21 -3.86 -19.64
C SER A 19 -4.40 -3.10 -20.24
N GLY A 20 -4.61 -1.83 -19.86
CA GLY A 20 -5.72 -1.01 -20.35
C GLY A 20 -7.09 -1.38 -19.76
N ALA A 21 -7.13 -2.19 -18.71
CA ALA A 21 -8.37 -2.56 -18.04
C ALA A 21 -9.02 -1.33 -17.34
N GLU A 22 -10.33 -1.16 -17.53
CA GLU A 22 -11.11 -0.09 -16.88
C GLU A 22 -11.57 -0.47 -15.46
N LEU A 23 -11.56 -1.76 -15.16
CA LEU A 23 -12.06 -2.39 -13.94
C LEU A 23 -11.08 -3.45 -13.42
N PHE A 24 -10.61 -3.24 -12.19
CA PHE A 24 -9.62 -4.06 -11.51
C PHE A 24 -10.26 -4.73 -10.31
N ILE A 25 -10.11 -6.05 -10.16
CA ILE A 25 -10.62 -6.73 -8.97
C ILE A 25 -9.55 -6.66 -7.88
N GLY A 26 -9.80 -5.85 -6.85
CA GLY A 26 -8.93 -5.79 -5.68
C GLY A 26 -8.96 -7.11 -4.89
N GLY A 27 -7.97 -7.34 -4.01
CA GLY A 27 -7.86 -8.57 -3.21
C GLY A 27 -9.06 -8.89 -2.30
N HIS A 28 -9.99 -7.95 -2.13
CA HIS A 28 -11.28 -8.13 -1.43
C HIS A 28 -12.48 -8.35 -2.37
N GLY A 29 -12.26 -8.56 -3.68
CA GLY A 29 -13.33 -8.82 -4.66
C GLY A 29 -14.07 -7.57 -5.17
N GLY A 30 -13.64 -6.36 -4.77
CA GLY A 30 -14.25 -5.12 -5.22
C GLY A 30 -13.71 -4.65 -6.57
N ALA A 31 -14.61 -4.16 -7.43
CA ALA A 31 -14.29 -3.47 -8.67
C ALA A 31 -13.64 -2.11 -8.38
N ALA A 32 -12.39 -1.95 -8.77
CA ALA A 32 -11.56 -0.76 -8.63
C ALA A 32 -11.32 -0.13 -10.00
N LYS A 33 -11.44 1.20 -10.10
CA LYS A 33 -11.10 1.93 -11.32
C LYS A 33 -9.58 2.11 -11.45
N ALA A 34 -9.10 2.54 -12.61
CA ALA A 34 -7.68 2.87 -12.82
C ALA A 34 -7.12 3.82 -11.74
N ASP A 35 -7.89 4.82 -11.29
CA ASP A 35 -7.51 5.71 -10.19
C ASP A 35 -7.23 4.97 -8.87
N ALA A 36 -7.99 3.92 -8.58
CA ALA A 36 -7.81 3.12 -7.38
C ALA A 36 -6.56 2.21 -7.48
N VAL A 37 -6.18 1.77 -8.69
CA VAL A 37 -4.93 1.04 -8.90
C VAL A 37 -3.72 1.97 -8.85
N GLN A 38 -3.84 3.17 -9.41
CA GLN A 38 -2.81 4.21 -9.29
C GLN A 38 -2.60 4.58 -7.82
N PHE A 39 -3.68 4.81 -7.08
CA PHE A 39 -3.65 5.02 -5.63
C PHE A 39 -2.95 3.86 -4.91
N LYS A 40 -3.28 2.60 -5.23
CA LYS A 40 -2.62 1.43 -4.65
C LYS A 40 -1.11 1.44 -4.90
N ILE A 41 -0.67 1.76 -6.12
CA ILE A 41 0.77 1.82 -6.45
C ILE A 41 1.47 2.89 -5.64
N ASP A 42 0.90 4.09 -5.57
CA ASP A 42 1.51 5.20 -4.84
C ASP A 42 1.52 4.93 -3.33
N TYR A 43 0.46 4.31 -2.80
CA TYR A 43 0.40 3.83 -1.42
C TYR A 43 1.50 2.81 -1.13
N LEU A 44 1.68 1.79 -1.97
CA LEU A 44 2.73 0.78 -1.78
C LEU A 44 4.14 1.35 -1.87
N LYS A 45 4.39 2.31 -2.77
CA LYS A 45 5.67 3.02 -2.85
C LYS A 45 5.93 3.80 -1.57
N LYS A 46 4.96 4.60 -1.13
CA LYS A 46 5.10 5.40 0.09
C LYS A 46 5.32 4.51 1.31
N MET A 47 4.59 3.40 1.39
CA MET A 47 4.76 2.40 2.42
C MET A 47 6.18 1.82 2.44
N LYS A 48 6.78 1.54 1.28
CA LYS A 48 8.18 1.09 1.16
C LYS A 48 9.16 2.15 1.65
N GLU A 49 8.96 3.41 1.28
CA GLU A 49 9.80 4.52 1.75
C GLU A 49 9.73 4.68 3.27
N VAL A 50 8.51 4.75 3.82
CA VAL A 50 8.28 4.90 5.25
C VAL A 50 8.84 3.70 6.01
N LEU A 51 8.65 2.48 5.53
CA LEU A 51 9.21 1.28 6.16
C LEU A 51 10.75 1.27 6.14
N GLY A 52 11.38 1.86 5.13
CA GLY A 52 12.84 1.99 5.06
C GLY A 52 13.41 3.02 6.04
N ASP A 53 12.65 4.07 6.35
CA ASP A 53 13.06 5.14 7.28
C ASP A 53 12.64 4.85 8.73
N SER A 54 11.61 4.03 8.92
CA SER A 54 11.03 3.71 10.21
C SER A 54 11.81 2.62 10.95
N ARG A 55 12.07 2.83 12.24
CA ARG A 55 12.76 1.86 13.11
C ARG A 55 11.78 1.03 13.93
N THR A 56 10.57 1.54 14.15
CA THR A 56 9.54 0.89 14.95
C THR A 56 8.20 0.84 14.22
N ALA A 57 7.32 -0.05 14.69
CA ALA A 57 5.94 -0.10 14.22
C ALA A 57 5.21 1.25 14.37
N GLN A 58 5.55 2.03 15.42
CA GLN A 58 4.93 3.32 15.66
C GLN A 58 5.42 4.38 14.65
N ASP A 59 6.74 4.46 14.41
CA ASP A 59 7.31 5.34 13.37
C ASP A 59 6.65 5.11 12.01
N PHE A 60 6.40 3.83 11.68
CA PHE A 60 5.71 3.47 10.44
C PHE A 60 4.27 3.97 10.39
N VAL A 61 3.50 3.77 11.47
CA VAL A 61 2.10 4.24 11.54
C VAL A 61 2.03 5.76 11.44
N ASP A 62 2.88 6.48 12.18
CA ASP A 62 2.94 7.94 12.14
C ASP A 62 3.37 8.45 10.76
N GLY A 63 4.38 7.83 10.16
CA GLY A 63 4.82 8.16 8.79
C GLY A 63 3.71 7.96 7.75
N MET A 64 2.97 6.86 7.84
CA MET A 64 1.85 6.58 6.93
C MET A 64 0.66 7.52 7.16
N LYS A 65 0.31 7.83 8.41
CA LYS A 65 -0.75 8.81 8.73
C LYS A 65 -0.39 10.21 8.27
N LYS A 66 0.89 10.58 8.36
CA LYS A 66 1.38 11.88 7.85
C LYS A 66 1.34 11.96 6.33
N ALA A 67 1.65 10.85 5.64
CA ALA A 67 1.60 10.80 4.18
C ALA A 67 0.17 10.72 3.63
N TYR A 68 -0.75 10.09 4.37
CA TYR A 68 -2.16 9.93 4.01
C TYR A 68 -3.07 10.25 5.21
N PRO A 69 -3.25 11.54 5.56
CA PRO A 69 -4.07 11.94 6.70
C PRO A 69 -5.56 11.60 6.53
N GLU A 70 -6.02 11.50 5.29
CA GLU A 70 -7.42 11.19 4.94
C GLU A 70 -7.59 9.73 4.47
N LEU A 71 -6.65 8.84 4.80
CA LEU A 71 -6.69 7.44 4.39
C LEU A 71 -7.96 6.76 4.94
N PRO A 72 -8.88 6.28 4.09
CA PRO A 72 -9.97 5.45 4.55
C PRO A 72 -9.42 4.17 5.17
N GLY A 73 -9.78 3.90 6.43
CA GLY A 73 -9.27 2.74 7.16
C GLY A 73 -7.90 2.91 7.80
N ALA A 74 -7.47 4.15 8.12
CA ALA A 74 -6.23 4.42 8.85
C ALA A 74 -6.10 3.65 10.18
N ASP A 75 -7.21 3.24 10.79
CA ASP A 75 -7.24 2.35 11.97
C ASP A 75 -6.56 0.99 11.74
N GLY A 76 -6.57 0.49 10.50
CA GLY A 76 -5.92 -0.77 10.12
C GLY A 76 -4.39 -0.69 10.06
N LEU A 77 -3.81 0.51 10.06
CA LEU A 77 -2.34 0.70 10.00
C LEU A 77 -1.63 0.10 11.21
N GLY A 78 -2.25 0.11 12.38
CA GLY A 78 -1.67 -0.46 13.60
C GLY A 78 -1.48 -1.98 13.51
N GLU A 79 -2.49 -2.70 13.01
CA GLU A 79 -2.41 -4.15 12.81
C GLU A 79 -1.43 -4.50 11.69
N LEU A 80 -1.44 -3.72 10.60
CA LEU A 80 -0.44 -3.86 9.54
C LEU A 80 0.98 -3.70 10.09
N ALA A 81 1.23 -2.65 10.87
CA ALA A 81 2.54 -2.41 11.47
C ALA A 81 2.99 -3.56 12.38
N LYS A 82 2.08 -4.13 13.18
CA LYS A 82 2.39 -5.32 13.99
C LYS A 82 2.83 -6.51 13.14
N VAL A 83 2.22 -6.73 11.97
CA VAL A 83 2.62 -7.81 11.04
C VAL A 83 3.94 -7.51 10.34
N LEU A 84 4.24 -6.23 10.08
CA LEU A 84 5.47 -5.80 9.41
C LEU A 84 6.70 -5.93 10.31
N TYR A 85 6.57 -5.63 11.60
CA TYR A 85 7.64 -5.61 12.61
C TYR A 85 7.66 -6.85 13.52
N LYS A 86 6.95 -7.93 13.13
CA LYS A 86 7.01 -9.25 13.79
C LYS A 86 8.14 -10.09 13.23
#